data_AF-A0A1G3HWR7-F1
#
_entry.id   AF-A0A1G3HWR7-F1
#
_cell.length_a   1.000
_cell.length_b   1.000
_cell.length_c   1.000
_cell.angle_alpha   90.00
_cell.angle_beta   90.00
_cell.angle_gamma   90.00
#
_symmetry.space_group_name_H-M   'P 1'
#
loop_
_entity.id
_entity.type
_entity.pdbx_description
1 polymer ?
#
loop_
_entity_poly.entity_id
_entity_poly.type
_entity_poly.pdbx_seq_one_letter_code
_entity_poly.pdbx_strand_id
1 'polypeptide(L)'
;MKLQDPYAHLDEFGDFSAALPTPVSAFRKIGGHVVGRFASLLQNKRKHGRYAYADIESKAIQLQKMMWQERMDIWPAGAPSNPVDMLDPSVTFELLGFDYKVDESLGQYFIDGQHVEVAGLINDFSMEIRISRKFPQVVQNFTAAHELGHALLHDARGLHRDRPLDGSSMPQDPVETEANKFASYFLMPAKLVKRYFERLFSTDYFVLDEDTKFALSRGGFLDLNKCQTTRDLSRVLASVENYNGVRFQSLACQFQVSTETMAIRLEELGSLPV
;
A
#
# COMPACT_ATOMS: atom_id res chain seq x y z
N MET A 1 10.00 21.82 -13.12
CA MET A 1 9.29 21.10 -12.04
C MET A 1 9.77 19.65 -12.11
N LYS A 2 10.70 19.25 -11.22
CA LYS A 2 11.24 17.88 -11.20
C LYS A 2 10.21 17.01 -10.49
N LEU A 3 9.56 16.09 -11.21
CA LEU A 3 8.72 15.05 -10.58
C LEU A 3 9.68 14.04 -9.93
N GLN A 4 9.88 14.19 -8.62
CA GLN A 4 10.43 13.12 -7.77
C GLN A 4 9.34 12.05 -7.59
N ASP A 5 9.75 10.80 -7.45
CA ASP A 5 8.84 9.70 -7.14
C ASP A 5 8.16 9.98 -5.79
N PRO A 6 6.82 10.17 -5.75
CA PRO A 6 6.12 10.54 -4.52
C PRO A 6 6.08 9.42 -3.47
N TYR A 7 6.62 8.23 -3.77
CA TYR A 7 6.71 7.09 -2.87
C TYR A 7 8.13 6.80 -2.37
N ALA A 8 9.14 7.55 -2.84
CA ALA A 8 10.51 7.43 -2.35
C ALA A 8 10.66 8.18 -1.02
N HIS A 9 10.57 7.46 0.11
CA HIS A 9 10.81 8.04 1.43
C HIS A 9 12.02 7.40 2.12
N LEU A 10 12.92 8.27 2.61
CA LEU A 10 13.79 8.02 3.76
C LEU A 10 12.98 8.36 5.02
N ASP A 11 13.11 7.57 6.08
CA ASP A 11 12.28 7.68 7.28
C ASP A 11 12.88 8.63 8.35
N GLU A 12 12.01 9.35 9.07
CA GLU A 12 12.39 10.23 10.20
C GLU A 12 11.69 9.89 11.53
N PHE A 13 10.87 8.84 11.63
CA PHE A 13 10.13 8.59 12.87
C PHE A 13 10.14 7.12 13.27
N GLY A 14 11.12 6.77 14.09
CA GLY A 14 11.30 5.46 14.70
C GLY A 14 10.34 5.22 15.86
N ASP A 15 9.12 4.77 15.56
CA ASP A 15 8.19 4.23 16.55
C ASP A 15 7.59 2.88 16.12
N PHE A 16 7.45 1.97 17.09
CA PHE A 16 6.94 0.61 16.93
C PHE A 16 5.42 0.54 17.16
N SER A 17 4.70 -0.13 16.25
CA SER A 17 3.36 -0.64 16.50
C SER A 17 3.31 -2.13 16.15
N ALA A 18 3.19 -2.96 17.19
CA ALA A 18 3.13 -4.41 17.08
C ALA A 18 1.70 -4.86 16.74
N ALA A 19 1.50 -5.34 15.51
CA ALA A 19 0.56 -6.42 15.24
C ALA A 19 1.41 -7.60 14.78
N LEU A 20 1.46 -8.67 15.57
CA LEU A 20 2.18 -9.88 15.19
C LEU A 20 1.52 -10.47 13.94
N PRO A 21 2.25 -10.68 12.83
CA PRO A 21 1.72 -11.43 11.71
C PRO A 21 1.36 -12.84 12.17
N THR A 22 0.16 -13.28 11.84
CA THR A 22 -0.30 -14.65 12.06
C THR A 22 0.70 -15.61 11.40
N PRO A 23 1.20 -16.65 12.09
CA PRO A 23 2.29 -17.45 11.56
C PRO A 23 1.92 -18.15 10.24
N VAL A 24 2.80 -17.94 9.25
CA VAL A 24 2.95 -18.51 7.88
C VAL A 24 2.57 -20.00 7.72
N SER A 25 2.51 -20.77 8.80
CA SER A 25 2.17 -22.20 8.76
C SER A 25 0.66 -22.51 8.66
N ALA A 26 -0.21 -21.52 8.84
CA ALA A 26 -1.66 -21.72 8.93
C ALA A 26 -2.33 -22.05 7.57
N PHE A 27 -1.72 -21.65 6.46
CA PHE A 27 -2.32 -21.76 5.12
C PHE A 27 -2.07 -23.11 4.40
N ARG A 28 -1.37 -24.05 5.04
CA ARG A 28 -1.20 -25.44 4.54
C ARG A 28 -2.50 -26.23 4.38
N LYS A 29 -3.66 -25.66 4.74
CA LYS A 29 -5.00 -26.25 4.60
C LYS A 29 -5.95 -25.46 3.69
N ILE A 30 -5.47 -24.48 2.91
CA ILE A 30 -6.34 -23.85 1.90
C ILE A 30 -6.67 -24.90 0.83
N GLY A 31 -7.95 -25.04 0.49
CA GLY A 31 -8.39 -25.99 -0.52
C GLY A 31 -7.72 -25.72 -1.88
N GLY A 32 -7.22 -26.76 -2.54
CA GLY A 32 -6.49 -26.62 -3.81
C GLY A 32 -7.27 -25.91 -4.92
N HIS A 33 -8.61 -25.91 -4.86
CA HIS A 33 -9.46 -25.13 -5.76
C HIS A 33 -9.27 -23.62 -5.59
N VAL A 34 -9.14 -23.12 -4.34
CA VAL A 34 -8.94 -21.70 -4.06
C VAL A 34 -7.58 -21.27 -4.60
N VAL A 35 -6.51 -21.99 -4.27
CA VAL A 35 -5.15 -21.71 -4.77
C VAL A 35 -5.12 -21.72 -6.31
N GLY A 36 -5.73 -22.72 -6.96
CA GLY A 36 -5.79 -22.80 -8.42
C GLY A 36 -6.51 -21.59 -9.04
N ARG A 37 -7.56 -21.08 -8.39
CA ARG A 37 -8.30 -19.90 -8.86
C ARG A 37 -7.47 -18.62 -8.71
N PHE A 38 -6.75 -18.44 -7.60
CA PHE A 38 -5.85 -17.29 -7.43
C PHE A 38 -4.65 -17.36 -8.37
N ALA A 39 -4.00 -18.52 -8.50
CA ALA A 39 -2.88 -18.72 -9.42
C ALA A 39 -3.26 -18.41 -10.89
N SER A 40 -4.53 -18.56 -11.27
CA SER A 40 -5.01 -18.17 -12.60
C SER A 40 -4.87 -16.65 -12.89
N LEU A 41 -4.78 -15.80 -11.85
CA LEU A 41 -4.56 -14.36 -12.00
C LEU A 41 -3.15 -14.01 -12.51
N LEU A 42 -2.18 -14.93 -12.37
CA LEU A 42 -0.85 -14.79 -12.94
C LEU A 42 -0.84 -15.03 -14.46
N GLN A 43 -1.95 -15.51 -15.02
CA GLN A 43 -2.11 -15.72 -16.46
C GLN A 43 -2.50 -14.39 -17.14
N ASN A 44 -2.09 -14.21 -18.40
CA ASN A 44 -2.39 -13.03 -19.22
C ASN A 44 -1.73 -11.73 -18.72
N LYS A 45 -0.48 -11.79 -18.26
CA LYS A 45 0.35 -10.58 -18.06
C LYS A 45 0.63 -9.92 -19.42
N ARG A 46 0.65 -8.59 -19.46
CA ARG A 46 1.05 -7.87 -20.68
C ARG A 46 2.56 -7.97 -20.85
N LYS A 47 2.99 -8.41 -22.03
CA LYS A 47 4.40 -8.42 -22.43
C LYS A 47 4.92 -7.04 -22.84
N HIS A 48 4.03 -6.19 -23.38
CA HIS A 48 4.37 -4.88 -23.91
C HIS A 48 3.20 -3.90 -23.73
N GLY A 49 3.52 -2.64 -23.47
CA GLY A 49 2.57 -1.54 -23.37
C GLY A 49 2.16 -1.19 -21.94
N ARG A 50 1.80 0.08 -21.74
CA ARG A 50 1.39 0.64 -20.44
C ARG A 50 -0.03 0.20 -20.08
N TYR A 51 -0.29 -0.03 -18.80
CA TYR A 51 -1.65 -0.19 -18.29
C TYR A 51 -2.29 1.19 -18.07
N ALA A 52 -3.56 1.33 -18.45
CA ALA A 52 -4.33 2.48 -18.00
C ALA A 52 -4.58 2.31 -16.49
N TYR A 53 -4.55 3.41 -15.72
CA TYR A 53 -4.76 3.33 -14.27
C TYR A 53 -6.11 2.69 -13.89
N ALA A 54 -7.16 2.91 -14.70
CA ALA A 54 -8.44 2.23 -14.52
C ALA A 54 -8.37 0.69 -14.68
N ASP A 55 -7.48 0.19 -15.55
CA ASP A 55 -7.26 -1.25 -15.71
C ASP A 55 -6.54 -1.83 -14.48
N ILE A 56 -5.55 -1.08 -13.96
CA ILE A 56 -4.81 -1.45 -12.74
C ILE A 56 -5.75 -1.50 -11.54
N GLU A 57 -6.58 -0.47 -11.37
CA GLU A 57 -7.56 -0.42 -10.28
C GLU A 57 -8.59 -1.56 -10.41
N SER A 58 -9.04 -1.86 -11.63
CA SER A 58 -9.95 -2.98 -11.89
C SER A 58 -9.34 -4.33 -11.50
N LYS A 59 -8.04 -4.56 -11.77
CA LYS A 59 -7.32 -5.76 -11.36
C LYS A 59 -7.17 -5.84 -9.83
N ALA A 60 -6.81 -4.74 -9.16
CA ALA A 60 -6.76 -4.69 -7.70
C ALA A 60 -8.14 -5.00 -7.08
N ILE A 61 -9.21 -4.41 -7.60
CA ILE A 61 -10.60 -4.67 -7.17
C ILE A 61 -11.00 -6.12 -7.41
N GLN A 62 -10.61 -6.74 -8.53
CA GLN A 62 -10.89 -8.14 -8.79
C GLN A 62 -10.24 -9.04 -7.73
N LEU A 63 -8.97 -8.79 -7.41
CA LEU A 63 -8.24 -9.53 -6.38
C LEU A 63 -8.89 -9.38 -5.00
N GLN A 64 -9.21 -8.15 -4.60
CA GLN A 64 -9.92 -7.85 -3.35
C GLN A 64 -11.26 -8.58 -3.25
N LYS A 65 -12.05 -8.60 -4.34
CA LYS A 65 -13.32 -9.32 -4.40
C LYS A 65 -13.13 -10.82 -4.24
N MET A 66 -12.10 -11.39 -4.87
CA MET A 66 -11.79 -12.81 -4.73
C MET A 66 -11.40 -13.14 -3.28
N MET A 67 -10.54 -12.34 -2.66
CA MET A 67 -10.18 -12.51 -1.24
C MET A 67 -11.42 -12.43 -0.35
N TRP A 68 -12.32 -11.47 -0.60
CA TRP A 68 -13.57 -11.36 0.16
C TRP A 68 -14.50 -12.56 -0.05
N GLN A 69 -14.66 -13.04 -1.28
CA GLN A 69 -15.54 -14.18 -1.61
C GLN A 69 -15.05 -15.47 -0.95
N GLU A 70 -13.76 -15.74 -1.02
CA GLU A 70 -13.13 -16.97 -0.52
C GLU A 70 -12.68 -16.84 0.95
N ARG A 71 -13.01 -15.74 1.64
CA ARG A 71 -12.49 -15.42 2.99
C ARG A 71 -12.68 -16.52 4.03
N MET A 72 -13.76 -17.30 3.95
CA MET A 72 -13.99 -18.39 4.91
C MET A 72 -13.07 -19.58 4.66
N ASP A 73 -12.61 -19.77 3.42
CA ASP A 73 -11.66 -20.82 3.04
C ASP A 73 -10.21 -20.36 3.25
N ILE A 74 -9.93 -19.06 3.06
CA ILE A 74 -8.64 -18.45 3.36
C ILE A 74 -8.39 -18.43 4.88
N TRP A 75 -9.41 -18.07 5.67
CA TRP A 75 -9.34 -17.98 7.12
C TRP A 75 -10.37 -18.90 7.80
N PRO A 76 -10.14 -20.23 7.81
CA PRO A 76 -11.10 -21.19 8.36
C PRO A 76 -11.30 -21.08 9.87
N ALA A 77 -10.34 -20.50 10.59
CA ALA A 77 -10.45 -20.21 12.03
C ALA A 77 -11.28 -18.96 12.33
N GLY A 78 -11.68 -18.20 11.30
CA GLY A 78 -12.43 -16.95 11.42
C GLY A 78 -11.84 -15.86 10.54
N ALA A 79 -12.61 -15.43 9.54
CA ALA A 79 -12.20 -14.33 8.67
C ALA A 79 -12.15 -13.00 9.44
N PRO A 80 -11.22 -12.08 9.11
CA PRO A 80 -11.17 -10.76 9.72
C PRO A 80 -12.51 -10.03 9.65
N SER A 81 -12.90 -9.33 10.72
CA SER A 81 -14.16 -8.58 10.74
C SER A 81 -14.07 -7.28 9.94
N ASN A 82 -12.89 -6.68 9.88
CA ASN A 82 -12.62 -5.49 9.10
C ASN A 82 -12.09 -5.90 7.70
N PRO A 83 -12.72 -5.47 6.60
CA PRO A 83 -12.25 -5.78 5.25
C PRO A 83 -10.83 -5.30 4.94
N VAL A 84 -10.34 -4.26 5.62
CA VAL A 84 -8.96 -3.76 5.42
C VAL A 84 -7.93 -4.79 5.90
N ASP A 85 -8.22 -5.51 6.98
CA ASP A 85 -7.33 -6.53 7.55
C ASP A 85 -7.23 -7.78 6.64
N MET A 86 -8.08 -7.89 5.63
CA MET A 86 -7.98 -8.93 4.59
C MET A 86 -7.01 -8.55 3.46
N LEU A 87 -6.62 -7.28 3.35
CA LEU A 87 -5.79 -6.75 2.26
C LEU A 87 -4.30 -6.95 2.55
N ASP A 88 -3.95 -8.17 2.96
CA ASP A 88 -2.60 -8.54 3.35
C ASP A 88 -1.82 -9.09 2.13
N PRO A 89 -0.74 -8.42 1.70
CA PRO A 89 0.09 -8.91 0.60
C PRO A 89 0.68 -10.29 0.86
N SER A 90 1.04 -10.62 2.10
CA SER A 90 1.66 -11.91 2.44
C SER A 90 0.72 -13.08 2.15
N VAL A 91 -0.52 -12.99 2.64
CA VAL A 91 -1.59 -13.97 2.37
C VAL A 91 -1.86 -14.05 0.86
N THR A 92 -1.85 -12.91 0.18
CA THR A 92 -2.10 -12.85 -1.25
C THR A 92 -1.02 -13.56 -2.06
N PHE A 93 0.25 -13.37 -1.71
CA PHE A 93 1.36 -14.07 -2.34
C PHE A 93 1.28 -15.58 -2.13
N GLU A 94 0.98 -16.03 -0.92
CA GLU A 94 0.79 -17.45 -0.64
C GLU A 94 -0.36 -18.06 -1.47
N LEU A 95 -1.47 -17.34 -1.61
CA LEU A 95 -2.61 -17.74 -2.46
C LEU A 95 -2.23 -17.82 -3.95
N LEU A 96 -1.30 -16.98 -4.41
CA LEU A 96 -0.75 -17.02 -5.75
C LEU A 96 0.32 -18.11 -5.93
N GLY A 97 0.70 -18.80 -4.85
CA GLY A 97 1.70 -19.88 -4.84
C GLY A 97 3.13 -19.41 -4.64
N PHE A 98 3.34 -18.17 -4.19
CA PHE A 98 4.66 -17.66 -3.81
C PHE A 98 5.01 -18.04 -2.37
N ASP A 99 6.30 -18.30 -2.13
CA ASP A 99 6.88 -18.42 -0.79
C ASP A 99 7.21 -17.01 -0.27
N TYR A 100 6.45 -16.55 0.72
CA TYR A 100 6.61 -15.22 1.31
C TYR A 100 7.53 -15.25 2.52
N LYS A 101 8.66 -14.55 2.42
CA LYS A 101 9.69 -14.48 3.47
C LYS A 101 9.94 -13.05 3.89
N VAL A 102 10.18 -12.90 5.19
CA VAL A 102 10.68 -11.66 5.76
C VAL A 102 12.05 -11.95 6.34
N ASP A 103 13.08 -11.24 5.87
CA ASP A 103 14.47 -11.42 6.27
C ASP A 103 15.00 -10.21 7.03
N GLU A 104 16.00 -10.40 7.89
CA GLU A 104 16.63 -9.31 8.65
C GLU A 104 17.20 -8.20 7.76
N SER A 105 17.70 -8.54 6.59
CA SER A 105 18.23 -7.64 5.58
C SER A 105 18.32 -8.36 4.25
N LEU A 106 18.14 -7.61 3.15
CA LEU A 106 18.32 -8.10 1.79
C LEU A 106 19.63 -7.61 1.17
N GLY A 107 20.48 -6.93 1.96
CA GLY A 107 21.74 -6.35 1.52
C GLY A 107 21.66 -4.84 1.28
N GLN A 108 22.83 -4.26 1.00
CA GLN A 108 23.02 -2.84 0.76
C GLN A 108 23.80 -2.63 -0.53
N TYR A 109 23.44 -1.58 -1.26
CA TYR A 109 24.19 -1.07 -2.41
C TYR A 109 24.82 0.28 -2.07
N PHE A 110 25.87 0.66 -2.79
CA PHE A 110 26.49 1.98 -2.67
C PHE A 110 26.16 2.79 -3.92
N ILE A 111 25.42 3.88 -3.76
CA ILE A 111 24.97 4.77 -4.84
C ILE A 111 25.35 6.20 -4.47
N ASP A 112 26.08 6.90 -5.33
CA ASP A 112 26.40 8.33 -5.17
C ASP A 112 26.96 8.70 -3.77
N GLY A 113 27.74 7.80 -3.15
CA GLY A 113 28.32 8.01 -1.82
C GLY A 113 27.42 7.60 -0.65
N GLN A 114 26.23 7.06 -0.90
CA GLN A 114 25.26 6.63 0.11
C GLN A 114 25.00 5.12 0.05
N HIS A 115 24.83 4.51 1.22
CA HIS A 115 24.35 3.14 1.34
C HIS A 115 22.83 3.10 1.20
N VAL A 116 22.32 2.36 0.21
CA VAL A 116 20.89 2.13 -0.01
C VAL A 116 20.56 0.70 0.35
N GLU A 117 19.63 0.51 1.28
CA GLU A 117 19.15 -0.80 1.72
C GLU A 117 18.04 -1.29 0.79
N VAL A 118 18.05 -2.57 0.44
CA VAL A 118 17.00 -3.20 -0.39
C VAL A 118 15.78 -3.53 0.47
N ALA A 119 14.62 -3.03 0.07
CA ALA A 119 13.36 -3.22 0.81
C ALA A 119 12.63 -4.51 0.44
N GLY A 120 12.67 -4.94 -0.81
CA GLY A 120 11.97 -6.12 -1.31
C GLY A 120 12.66 -6.74 -2.54
N LEU A 121 12.43 -8.04 -2.75
CA LEU A 121 12.91 -8.78 -3.92
C LEU A 121 11.89 -9.84 -4.32
N ILE A 122 11.47 -9.83 -5.59
CA ILE A 122 10.64 -10.87 -6.18
C ILE A 122 11.42 -11.75 -7.17
N ASN A 123 11.15 -13.05 -7.14
CA ASN A 123 11.66 -14.02 -8.10
C ASN A 123 10.51 -14.89 -8.64
N ASP A 124 10.01 -14.53 -9.84
CA ASP A 124 8.94 -15.26 -10.52
C ASP A 124 9.33 -16.71 -10.90
N PHE A 125 10.62 -17.00 -11.08
CA PHE A 125 11.05 -18.36 -11.46
C PHE A 125 10.99 -19.32 -10.28
N SER A 126 11.48 -18.90 -9.11
CA SER A 126 11.40 -19.70 -7.89
C SER A 126 10.10 -19.49 -7.11
N MET A 127 9.20 -18.62 -7.60
CA MET A 127 7.98 -18.22 -6.89
C MET A 127 8.30 -17.78 -5.46
N GLU A 128 9.27 -16.86 -5.30
CA GLU A 128 9.69 -16.39 -3.97
C GLU A 128 9.59 -14.86 -3.90
N ILE A 129 9.14 -14.36 -2.76
CA ILE A 129 9.13 -12.94 -2.41
C ILE A 129 9.82 -12.76 -1.05
N ARG A 130 10.74 -11.82 -0.99
CA ARG A 130 11.51 -11.52 0.23
C ARG A 130 11.36 -10.05 0.58
N ILE A 131 11.03 -9.74 1.83
CA ILE A 131 10.90 -8.38 2.35
C ILE A 131 11.89 -8.16 3.49
N SER A 132 12.50 -6.97 3.55
CA SER A 132 13.47 -6.61 4.58
C SER A 132 12.79 -6.11 5.87
N ARG A 133 13.18 -6.68 7.03
CA ARG A 133 12.72 -6.25 8.36
C ARG A 133 13.30 -4.91 8.81
N LYS A 134 14.32 -4.38 8.12
CA LYS A 134 14.94 -3.10 8.50
C LYS A 134 14.01 -1.89 8.35
N PHE A 135 12.96 -2.03 7.57
CA PHE A 135 12.01 -0.95 7.31
C PHE A 135 10.80 -1.03 8.24
N PRO A 136 10.15 0.10 8.56
CA PRO A 136 8.90 0.11 9.31
C PRO A 136 7.80 -0.73 8.63
N GLN A 137 6.87 -1.28 9.41
CA GLN A 137 5.83 -2.19 8.89
C GLN A 137 5.00 -1.59 7.76
N VAL A 138 4.68 -0.29 7.81
CA VAL A 138 3.93 0.40 6.74
C VAL A 138 4.70 0.46 5.42
N VAL A 139 6.03 0.52 5.48
CA VAL A 139 6.90 0.46 4.31
C VAL A 139 6.96 -0.96 3.79
N GLN A 140 7.17 -1.95 4.67
CA GLN A 140 7.13 -3.38 4.30
C GLN A 140 5.83 -3.76 3.60
N ASN A 141 4.68 -3.29 4.12
CA ASN A 141 3.36 -3.53 3.54
C ASN A 141 3.25 -2.94 2.12
N PHE A 142 3.69 -1.70 1.94
CA PHE A 142 3.65 -1.04 0.64
C PHE A 142 4.60 -1.70 -0.36
N THR A 143 5.83 -2.01 0.04
CA THR A 143 6.81 -2.75 -0.78
C THR A 143 6.23 -4.10 -1.20
N ALA A 144 5.66 -4.88 -0.27
CA ALA A 144 5.05 -6.16 -0.63
C ALA A 144 3.88 -6.00 -1.61
N ALA A 145 3.02 -4.99 -1.43
CA ALA A 145 1.93 -4.72 -2.37
C ALA A 145 2.43 -4.21 -3.74
N HIS A 146 3.57 -3.53 -3.78
CA HIS A 146 4.25 -3.11 -5.00
C HIS A 146 4.77 -4.33 -5.77
N GLU A 147 5.46 -5.26 -5.10
CA GLU A 147 5.91 -6.51 -5.71
C GLU A 147 4.74 -7.37 -6.21
N LEU A 148 3.61 -7.32 -5.51
CA LEU A 148 2.37 -7.97 -5.95
C LEU A 148 1.86 -7.35 -7.27
N GLY A 149 2.03 -6.04 -7.43
CA GLY A 149 1.81 -5.34 -8.69
C GLY A 149 2.69 -5.88 -9.82
N HIS A 150 3.99 -6.05 -9.58
CA HIS A 150 4.88 -6.70 -10.54
C HIS A 150 4.40 -8.11 -10.91
N ALA A 151 4.10 -8.93 -9.90
CA ALA A 151 3.63 -10.30 -10.11
C ALA A 151 2.36 -10.38 -10.98
N LEU A 152 1.42 -9.44 -10.84
CA LEU A 152 0.11 -9.49 -11.51
C LEU A 152 0.03 -8.73 -12.83
N LEU A 153 0.90 -7.75 -13.04
CA LEU A 153 0.85 -6.87 -14.21
C LEU A 153 1.92 -7.21 -15.25
N HIS A 154 3.09 -7.68 -14.82
CA HIS A 154 4.29 -7.73 -15.64
C HIS A 154 4.93 -9.13 -15.69
N ASP A 155 5.38 -9.56 -16.87
CA ASP A 155 6.17 -10.79 -17.03
C ASP A 155 7.58 -10.53 -16.44
N ALA A 156 7.89 -11.03 -15.23
CA ALA A 156 9.25 -10.91 -14.69
C ALA A 156 10.17 -11.95 -15.34
N ARG A 157 10.66 -11.65 -16.54
CA ARG A 157 11.81 -12.35 -17.14
C ARG A 157 13.09 -11.61 -16.80
N GLY A 158 13.43 -11.62 -15.52
CA GLY A 158 14.64 -11.00 -15.00
C GLY A 158 14.47 -10.76 -13.53
N LEU A 159 15.52 -11.06 -12.76
CA LEU A 159 15.69 -10.50 -11.41
C LEU A 159 15.42 -8.99 -11.55
N HIS A 160 14.31 -8.47 -11.01
CA HIS A 160 14.19 -7.03 -10.79
C HIS A 160 15.17 -6.74 -9.65
N ARG A 161 16.46 -6.67 -10.01
CA ARG A 161 17.38 -5.87 -9.24
C ARG A 161 16.86 -4.46 -9.43
N ASP A 162 16.61 -3.77 -8.33
CA ASP A 162 16.49 -2.32 -8.33
C ASP A 162 17.44 -1.74 -9.40
N ARG A 163 16.85 -0.93 -10.28
CA ARG A 163 17.43 -0.30 -11.47
C ARG A 163 18.88 0.23 -11.31
N PRO A 164 19.55 0.62 -12.41
CA PRO A 164 20.92 1.14 -12.39
C PRO A 164 21.14 2.23 -11.33
N LEU A 165 22.21 2.07 -10.55
CA LEU A 165 22.70 2.93 -9.47
C LEU A 165 23.33 4.24 -10.00
N ASP A 166 22.62 4.99 -10.83
CA ASP A 166 23.08 6.30 -11.33
C ASP A 166 21.89 7.24 -11.27
N GLY A 167 21.86 8.13 -10.26
CA GLY A 167 20.82 9.12 -9.94
C GLY A 167 20.51 10.13 -11.06
N SER A 168 20.84 9.83 -12.32
CA SER A 168 20.30 10.48 -13.49
C SER A 168 18.76 10.43 -13.48
N SER A 169 18.14 11.61 -13.53
CA SER A 169 16.68 11.77 -13.65
C SER A 169 16.21 11.24 -15.00
N MET A 170 16.09 9.92 -15.11
CA MET A 170 15.46 9.23 -16.24
C MET A 170 13.93 9.31 -16.07
N PRO A 171 13.15 9.34 -17.16
CA PRO A 171 11.69 9.29 -17.08
C PRO A 171 11.27 8.10 -16.21
N GLN A 172 10.39 8.35 -15.24
CA GLN A 172 9.82 7.37 -14.32
C GLN A 172 9.45 6.10 -15.08
N ASP A 173 9.94 4.93 -14.64
CA ASP A 173 9.57 3.67 -15.30
C ASP A 173 8.05 3.58 -15.28
N PRO A 174 7.40 3.39 -16.44
CA PRO A 174 5.99 3.06 -16.45
C PRO A 174 5.69 1.81 -15.61
N VAL A 175 6.59 0.82 -15.60
CA VAL A 175 6.43 -0.43 -14.83
C VAL A 175 6.39 -0.14 -13.33
N GLU A 176 7.39 0.57 -12.80
CA GLU A 176 7.45 0.97 -11.39
C GLU A 176 6.26 1.84 -10.98
N THR A 177 5.85 2.75 -11.87
CA THR A 177 4.66 3.60 -11.65
C THR A 177 3.39 2.75 -11.58
N GLU A 178 3.25 1.76 -12.46
CA GLU A 178 2.10 0.87 -12.51
C GLU A 178 2.06 -0.06 -11.29
N ALA A 179 3.21 -0.56 -10.82
CA ALA A 179 3.34 -1.31 -9.57
C ALA A 179 2.99 -0.46 -8.34
N ASN A 180 3.48 0.78 -8.25
CA ASN A 180 3.09 1.73 -7.20
C ASN A 180 1.59 2.02 -7.22
N LYS A 181 0.98 2.19 -8.40
CA LYS A 181 -0.47 2.38 -8.53
C LYS A 181 -1.23 1.14 -8.09
N PHE A 182 -0.77 -0.05 -8.46
CA PHE A 182 -1.36 -1.29 -7.99
C PHE A 182 -1.32 -1.39 -6.46
N ALA A 183 -0.17 -1.12 -5.84
CA ALA A 183 -0.01 -1.14 -4.39
C ALA A 183 -1.01 -0.21 -3.70
N SER A 184 -1.11 1.05 -4.17
CA SER A 184 -2.07 2.02 -3.66
C SER A 184 -3.52 1.56 -3.81
N TYR A 185 -3.89 0.99 -4.97
CA TYR A 185 -5.26 0.51 -5.18
C TYR A 185 -5.58 -0.76 -4.39
N PHE A 186 -4.60 -1.64 -4.22
CA PHE A 186 -4.73 -2.87 -3.45
C PHE A 186 -4.93 -2.58 -1.96
N LEU A 187 -4.02 -1.80 -1.35
CA LEU A 187 -4.03 -1.48 0.08
C LEU A 187 -5.10 -0.47 0.45
N MET A 188 -5.43 0.47 -0.45
CA MET A 188 -6.39 1.54 -0.20
C MET A 188 -7.52 1.56 -1.25
N PRO A 189 -8.44 0.57 -1.21
CA PRO A 189 -9.55 0.49 -2.16
C PRO A 189 -10.44 1.72 -2.04
N ALA A 190 -10.79 2.35 -3.16
CA ALA A 190 -11.56 3.60 -3.21
C ALA A 190 -12.82 3.57 -2.32
N LYS A 191 -13.58 2.47 -2.37
CA LYS A 191 -14.81 2.30 -1.58
C LYS A 191 -14.55 2.24 -0.07
N LEU A 192 -13.47 1.60 0.35
CA LEU A 192 -13.13 1.49 1.77
C LEU A 192 -12.60 2.82 2.30
N VAL A 193 -11.71 3.48 1.54
CA VAL A 193 -11.16 4.79 1.91
C VAL A 193 -12.28 5.81 2.06
N LYS A 194 -13.17 5.93 1.06
CA LYS A 194 -14.32 6.86 1.12
C LYS A 194 -15.24 6.58 2.30
N ARG A 195 -15.57 5.30 2.55
CA ARG A 195 -16.39 4.91 3.70
C ARG A 195 -15.75 5.29 5.04
N TYR A 196 -14.43 5.08 5.17
CA TYR A 196 -13.71 5.40 6.40
C TYR A 196 -13.61 6.91 6.57
N PHE A 197 -13.30 7.64 5.49
CA PHE A 197 -13.25 9.08 5.45
C PHE A 197 -14.58 9.71 5.88
N GLU A 198 -15.69 9.29 5.28
CA GLU A 198 -17.04 9.75 5.63
C GLU A 198 -17.39 9.45 7.08
N ARG A 199 -17.03 8.27 7.59
CA ARG A 199 -17.26 7.92 9.00
C ARG A 199 -16.49 8.82 9.97
N LEU A 200 -15.28 9.25 9.61
CA LEU A 200 -14.42 10.06 10.49
C LEU A 200 -14.76 11.56 10.41
N PHE A 201 -15.02 12.06 9.21
CA PHE A 201 -15.18 13.49 8.96
C PHE A 201 -16.63 13.90 8.66
N SER A 202 -17.57 12.95 8.63
CA SER A 202 -18.99 13.17 8.34
C SER A 202 -19.25 13.85 6.98
N THR A 203 -18.31 13.69 6.04
CA THR A 203 -18.38 14.23 4.69
C THR A 203 -17.58 13.35 3.74
N ASP A 204 -17.97 13.30 2.47
CA ASP A 204 -17.21 12.69 1.38
C ASP A 204 -16.29 13.70 0.66
N TYR A 205 -16.48 14.99 0.94
CA TYR A 205 -15.70 16.11 0.41
C TYR A 205 -15.39 17.12 1.52
N PHE A 206 -14.12 17.25 1.89
CA PHE A 206 -13.69 18.07 3.03
C PHE A 206 -13.18 19.44 2.58
N VAL A 207 -13.72 20.49 3.18
CA VAL A 207 -13.29 21.89 2.97
C VAL A 207 -12.74 22.42 4.28
N LEU A 208 -11.59 23.10 4.22
CA LEU A 208 -10.98 23.72 5.39
C LEU A 208 -11.53 25.14 5.60
N ASP A 209 -12.59 25.25 6.39
CA ASP A 209 -13.23 26.48 6.87
C ASP A 209 -13.06 26.65 8.40
N GLU A 210 -13.68 27.68 8.98
CA GLU A 210 -13.54 27.94 10.42
C GLU A 210 -14.13 26.82 11.30
N ASP A 211 -15.24 26.21 10.88
CA ASP A 211 -15.90 25.14 11.64
C ASP A 211 -15.06 23.85 11.63
N THR A 212 -14.57 23.46 10.45
CA THR A 212 -13.72 22.29 10.28
C THR A 212 -12.33 22.47 10.90
N LYS A 213 -11.75 23.68 10.85
CA LYS A 213 -10.53 24.01 11.61
C LYS A 213 -10.76 23.84 13.11
N PHE A 214 -11.84 24.38 13.64
CA PHE A 214 -12.17 24.21 15.05
C PHE A 214 -12.38 22.74 15.42
N ALA A 215 -13.05 21.97 14.55
CA ALA A 215 -13.27 20.54 14.74
C ALA A 215 -11.97 19.72 14.75
N LEU A 216 -10.96 20.09 13.94
CA LEU A 216 -9.63 19.46 13.91
C LEU A 216 -8.75 19.86 15.10
N SER A 217 -8.88 21.10 15.60
CA SER A 217 -8.05 21.62 16.70
C SER A 217 -8.54 21.22 18.09
N ARG A 218 -9.74 20.64 18.21
CA ARG A 218 -10.37 20.31 19.49
C ARG A 218 -9.61 19.25 20.33
N GLY A 219 -8.62 18.57 19.75
CA GLY A 219 -7.80 17.56 20.43
C GLY A 219 -6.30 17.88 20.59
N GLY A 220 -5.82 19.05 20.15
CA GLY A 220 -4.40 19.42 20.24
C GLY A 220 -4.00 20.68 19.48
N PHE A 221 -2.70 21.04 19.52
CA PHE A 221 -2.15 22.22 18.85
C PHE A 221 -1.83 21.91 17.37
N LEU A 222 -2.87 21.70 16.55
CA LEU A 222 -2.74 21.63 15.09
C LEU A 222 -2.66 23.04 14.52
N ASP A 223 -1.47 23.45 14.08
CA ASP A 223 -1.26 24.74 13.42
C ASP A 223 -1.69 24.68 11.95
N LEU A 224 -3.00 24.76 11.73
CA LEU A 224 -3.62 24.71 10.40
C LEU A 224 -3.31 25.94 9.54
N ASN A 225 -2.69 26.99 10.11
CA ASN A 225 -2.22 28.15 9.33
C ASN A 225 -1.07 27.78 8.38
N LYS A 226 -0.39 26.65 8.62
CA LYS A 226 0.66 26.10 7.74
C LYS A 226 0.10 25.28 6.58
N CYS A 227 -1.20 24.98 6.57
CA CYS A 227 -1.84 24.21 5.52
C CYS A 227 -2.07 25.09 4.28
N GLN A 228 -1.08 25.13 3.37
CA GLN A 228 -1.10 26.02 2.21
C GLN A 228 -1.49 25.30 0.92
N THR A 229 -1.32 23.99 0.88
CA THR A 229 -1.58 23.17 -0.31
C THR A 229 -2.60 22.07 -0.03
N THR A 230 -3.22 21.54 -1.08
CA THR A 230 -4.08 20.35 -1.01
C THR A 230 -3.31 19.17 -0.39
N ARG A 231 -2.00 19.07 -0.65
CA ARG A 231 -1.14 18.03 -0.06
C ARG A 231 -0.98 18.19 1.44
N ASP A 232 -0.83 19.41 1.94
CA ASP A 232 -0.74 19.66 3.39
C ASP A 232 -2.05 19.27 4.07
N LEU A 233 -3.19 19.63 3.49
CA LEU A 233 -4.50 19.25 4.00
C LEU A 233 -4.67 17.73 3.98
N SER A 234 -4.27 17.08 2.89
CA SER A 234 -4.32 15.62 2.74
C SER A 234 -3.48 14.91 3.79
N ARG A 235 -2.28 15.42 4.11
CA ARG A 235 -1.43 14.88 5.18
C ARG A 235 -2.08 15.02 6.55
N VAL A 236 -2.66 16.19 6.83
CA VAL A 236 -3.38 16.42 8.09
C VAL A 236 -4.53 15.42 8.23
N LEU A 237 -5.39 15.30 7.22
CA LEU A 237 -6.53 14.38 7.27
C LEU A 237 -6.12 12.90 7.29
N ALA A 238 -5.01 12.55 6.64
CA ALA A 238 -4.47 11.19 6.66
C ALA A 238 -3.94 10.78 8.05
N SER A 239 -3.40 11.73 8.83
CA SER A 239 -2.69 11.48 10.10
C SER A 239 -3.44 11.88 11.36
N VAL A 240 -4.48 12.72 11.25
CA VAL A 240 -5.22 13.19 12.43
C VAL A 240 -5.92 12.03 13.14
N GLU A 241 -5.96 12.10 14.47
CA GLU A 241 -6.55 11.08 15.35
C GLU A 241 -7.75 11.60 16.14
N ASN A 242 -8.22 12.80 15.79
CA ASN A 242 -9.40 13.39 16.39
C ASN A 242 -10.12 14.31 15.40
N TYR A 243 -11.44 14.36 15.49
CA TYR A 243 -12.27 15.31 14.77
C TYR A 243 -13.58 15.51 15.53
N ASN A 244 -14.02 16.76 15.67
CA ASN A 244 -15.23 17.14 16.39
C ASN A 244 -15.30 16.59 17.84
N GLY A 245 -14.14 16.50 18.50
CA GLY A 245 -14.02 16.00 19.88
C GLY A 245 -14.09 14.47 20.02
N VAL A 246 -14.21 13.71 18.92
CA VAL A 246 -14.15 12.25 18.92
C VAL A 246 -12.73 11.82 18.55
N ARG A 247 -12.14 10.93 19.36
CA ARG A 247 -10.83 10.31 19.07
C ARG A 247 -11.00 9.04 18.26
N PHE A 248 -10.06 8.80 17.34
CA PHE A 248 -10.02 7.61 16.48
C PHE A 248 -8.58 7.33 16.04
N GLN A 249 -8.31 6.12 15.54
CA GLN A 249 -7.06 5.85 14.83
C GLN A 249 -7.04 6.58 13.50
N SER A 250 -5.92 7.18 13.12
CA SER A 250 -5.80 7.92 11.85
C SER A 250 -6.13 7.05 10.63
N LEU A 251 -6.47 7.68 9.50
CA LEU A 251 -6.72 6.93 8.25
C LEU A 251 -5.48 6.13 7.83
N ALA A 252 -4.29 6.73 7.89
CA ALA A 252 -3.04 6.05 7.56
C ALA A 252 -2.83 4.81 8.44
N CYS A 253 -3.06 4.93 9.75
CA CYS A 253 -2.97 3.80 10.69
C CYS A 253 -4.00 2.70 10.38
N GLN A 254 -5.26 3.06 10.14
CA GLN A 254 -6.33 2.10 9.84
C GLN A 254 -6.10 1.31 8.55
N PHE A 255 -5.36 1.88 7.58
CA PHE A 255 -4.98 1.22 6.33
C PHE A 255 -3.55 0.67 6.33
N GLN A 256 -2.83 0.80 7.45
CA GLN A 256 -1.44 0.34 7.62
C GLN A 256 -0.49 0.82 6.51
N VAL A 257 -0.65 2.08 6.10
CA VAL A 257 0.19 2.76 5.11
C VAL A 257 0.80 4.02 5.72
N SER A 258 1.79 4.61 5.04
CA SER A 258 2.33 5.91 5.46
C SER A 258 1.31 7.04 5.32
N THR A 259 1.48 8.12 6.09
CA THR A 259 0.69 9.35 5.97
C THR A 259 0.76 9.91 4.54
N GLU A 260 1.94 9.89 3.91
CA GLU A 260 2.10 10.40 2.55
C GLU A 260 1.31 9.57 1.54
N THR A 261 1.41 8.24 1.63
CA THR A 261 0.70 7.31 0.76
C THR A 261 -0.82 7.50 0.85
N MET A 262 -1.36 7.64 2.07
CA MET A 262 -2.78 7.94 2.27
C MET A 262 -3.16 9.34 1.76
N ALA A 263 -2.32 10.35 1.98
CA ALA A 263 -2.56 11.70 1.49
C ALA A 263 -2.68 11.76 -0.03
N ILE A 264 -1.75 11.12 -0.76
CA ILE A 264 -1.81 10.99 -2.22
C ILE A 264 -3.12 10.31 -2.63
N ARG A 265 -3.51 9.24 -1.93
CA ARG A 265 -4.75 8.52 -2.27
C ARG A 265 -6.01 9.35 -2.05
N LEU A 266 -6.06 10.19 -1.02
CA LEU A 266 -7.18 11.10 -0.79
C LEU A 266 -7.34 12.12 -1.92
N GLU A 267 -6.24 12.64 -2.46
CA GLU A 267 -6.24 13.53 -3.62
C GLU A 267 -6.76 12.83 -4.88
N GLU A 268 -6.27 11.62 -5.16
CA GLU A 268 -6.71 10.82 -6.32
C GLU A 268 -8.22 10.53 -6.31
N LEU A 269 -8.80 10.37 -5.12
CA LEU A 269 -10.21 10.04 -4.96
C LEU A 269 -11.14 11.26 -5.02
N GLY A 270 -10.58 12.47 -5.10
CA GLY A 270 -11.32 13.73 -5.20
C GLY A 270 -12.05 14.09 -3.91
N SER A 271 -11.54 13.67 -2.75
CA SER A 271 -12.16 13.97 -1.44
C SER A 271 -11.85 15.37 -0.91
N LEU A 272 -11.11 16.18 -1.68
CA LEU A 272 -10.61 17.51 -1.30
C LEU A 272 -10.71 18.50 -2.47
N PRO A 273 -10.81 19.81 -2.18
CA PRO A 273 -10.74 20.85 -3.20
C PRO A 273 -9.41 20.82 -3.95
N VAL A 274 -9.50 21.05 -5.26
CA VAL A 274 -8.38 21.26 -6.18
C VAL A 274 -7.86 22.69 -6.07
#